data_AF-A0A5D0QCC9-F1
#
_entry.id   AF-A0A5D0QCC9-F1
#
_cell.length_a   1.000
_cell.length_b   1.000
_cell.length_c   1.000
_cell.angle_alpha   90.00
_cell.angle_beta   90.00
_cell.angle_gamma   90.00
#
_symmetry.space_group_name_H-M   'P 1'
#
loop_
_entity.id
_entity.type
_entity.pdbx_description
1 polymer ?
#
loop_
_entity_poly.entity_id
_entity_poly.type
_entity_poly.pdbx_seq_one_letter_code
_entity_poly.pdbx_strand_id
1 'polypeptide(L)'
;MDTADNVMPFVTAAIDAYGTGVLAKTSELAADTEVARGSRILQRVFGRGDAQAHQVIGRVAGAKPDDESGRAALRKAIMEEFRADPLLRREVTAMLLRVPVTGSGERSVAVGDITVA
;
A
#
# COMPACT_ATOMS: atom_id res chain seq x y z
N MET A 1 18.31 -2.25 1.71
CA MET A 1 16.99 -1.71 1.34
C MET A 1 16.04 -1.97 2.51
N ASP A 2 15.29 -0.97 2.93
CA ASP A 2 14.37 -1.07 4.07
C ASP A 2 13.03 -1.74 3.63
N THR A 3 12.48 -2.67 4.42
CA THR A 3 11.22 -3.36 4.07
C THR A 3 10.06 -2.38 3.87
N ALA A 4 10.02 -1.26 4.61
CA ALA A 4 8.97 -0.26 4.45
C ALA A 4 9.03 0.40 3.06
N ASP A 5 10.23 0.67 2.54
CA ASP A 5 10.45 1.25 1.21
C ASP A 5 9.93 0.33 0.09
N ASN A 6 10.16 -0.98 0.25
CA ASN A 6 9.71 -1.98 -0.73
C ASN A 6 8.19 -2.15 -0.77
N VAL A 7 7.47 -1.91 0.34
CA VAL A 7 6.01 -2.05 0.37
C VAL A 7 5.27 -0.80 -0.10
N MET A 8 5.89 0.38 -0.02
CA MET A 8 5.27 1.68 -0.36
C MET A 8 4.52 1.69 -1.71
N PRO A 9 5.09 1.24 -2.84
CA PRO A 9 4.36 1.29 -4.11
C PRO A 9 3.05 0.48 -4.07
N PHE A 10 3.08 -0.73 -3.49
CA PHE A 10 1.92 -1.60 -3.38
C PHE A 10 0.83 -1.00 -2.48
N VAL A 11 1.21 -0.51 -1.31
CA VAL A 11 0.23 0.06 -0.36
C VAL A 11 -0.37 1.37 -0.87
N THR A 12 0.39 2.20 -1.58
CA THR A 12 -0.16 3.42 -2.18
C THR A 12 -1.11 3.14 -3.33
N ALA A 13 -0.81 2.14 -4.18
CA ALA A 13 -1.73 1.72 -5.24
C ALA A 13 -3.04 1.14 -4.67
N ALA A 14 -2.95 0.41 -3.56
CA ALA A 14 -4.12 -0.13 -2.87
C ALA A 14 -5.00 0.97 -2.25
N ILE A 15 -4.39 1.99 -1.66
CA ILE A 15 -5.11 3.14 -1.11
C ILE A 15 -5.72 3.99 -2.23
N ASP A 16 -5.04 4.17 -3.36
CA ASP A 16 -5.57 4.92 -4.51
C ASP A 16 -6.80 4.21 -5.10
N ALA A 17 -6.77 2.88 -5.21
CA ALA A 17 -7.87 2.10 -5.76
C ALA A 17 -9.09 1.95 -4.84
N TYR A 18 -8.87 1.83 -3.52
CA TYR A 18 -9.94 1.48 -2.56
C TYR A 18 -10.19 2.53 -1.48
N GLY A 19 -9.37 3.58 -1.42
CA GLY A 19 -9.46 4.63 -0.43
C GLY A 19 -9.40 4.09 1.01
N THR A 20 -10.29 4.60 1.86
CA THR A 20 -10.42 4.16 3.25
C THR A 20 -10.94 2.72 3.41
N GLY A 21 -11.54 2.15 2.36
CA GLY A 21 -12.05 0.77 2.34
C GLY A 21 -10.98 -0.29 2.08
N VAL A 22 -9.72 0.10 1.90
CA VAL A 22 -8.60 -0.78 1.53
C VAL A 22 -8.42 -1.98 2.48
N LEU A 23 -8.67 -1.80 3.78
CA LEU A 23 -8.54 -2.85 4.79
C LEU A 23 -9.68 -3.88 4.76
N ALA A 24 -10.84 -3.51 4.21
CA ALA A 24 -12.02 -4.38 4.11
C ALA A 24 -12.00 -5.24 2.83
N LYS A 25 -11.31 -4.78 1.78
CA LYS A 25 -11.34 -5.40 0.45
C LYS A 25 -10.45 -6.62 0.27
N THR A 26 -9.59 -6.97 1.24
CA THR A 26 -8.61 -8.05 1.09
C THR A 26 -9.19 -9.44 0.85
N SER A 27 -10.38 -9.75 1.38
CA SER A 27 -11.02 -11.06 1.19
C SER A 27 -11.81 -11.18 -0.13
N GLU A 28 -12.15 -10.05 -0.74
CA GLU A 28 -12.99 -10.00 -1.96
C GLU A 28 -12.17 -10.02 -3.25
N LEU A 29 -10.85 -9.83 -3.17
CA LEU A 29 -9.97 -9.66 -4.32
C LEU A 29 -9.20 -10.95 -4.63
N ALA A 30 -9.08 -11.26 -5.93
CA ALA A 30 -8.17 -12.29 -6.40
C ALA A 30 -6.73 -11.94 -5.98
N ALA A 31 -6.00 -12.90 -5.40
CA ALA A 31 -4.72 -12.69 -4.73
C ALA A 31 -3.57 -12.20 -5.65
N ASP A 32 -3.78 -12.20 -6.96
CA ASP A 32 -2.75 -11.97 -7.96
C ASP A 32 -2.56 -10.51 -8.40
N THR A 33 -3.40 -9.57 -7.96
CA THR A 33 -3.21 -8.15 -8.32
C THR A 33 -2.27 -7.43 -7.34
N GLU A 34 -1.48 -6.49 -7.86
CA GLU A 34 -0.60 -5.65 -7.04
C GLU A 34 -1.38 -4.85 -5.99
N VAL A 35 -2.60 -4.43 -6.35
CA VAL A 35 -3.53 -3.70 -5.49
C VAL A 35 -4.05 -4.59 -4.36
N ALA A 36 -4.46 -5.84 -4.65
CA ALA A 36 -4.85 -6.81 -3.62
C ALA A 36 -3.69 -7.16 -2.68
N ARG A 37 -2.47 -7.23 -3.22
CA ARG A 37 -1.25 -7.43 -2.43
C ARG A 37 -1.00 -6.27 -1.48
N GLY A 38 -1.12 -5.03 -1.96
CA GLY A 38 -1.02 -3.83 -1.14
C GLY A 38 -2.04 -3.84 0.01
N SER A 39 -3.30 -4.13 -0.28
CA SER A 39 -4.35 -4.27 0.73
C SER A 39 -4.02 -5.34 1.78
N ARG A 40 -3.46 -6.48 1.37
CA ARG A 40 -3.08 -7.57 2.28
C ARG A 40 -1.91 -7.22 3.18
N ILE A 41 -0.92 -6.48 2.66
CA ILE A 41 0.18 -5.93 3.45
C ILE A 41 -0.37 -4.95 4.49
N LEU A 42 -1.21 -3.99 4.06
CA LEU A 42 -1.89 -3.04 4.94
C LEU A 42 -2.70 -3.74 6.04
N GLN A 43 -3.46 -4.78 5.71
CA GLN A 43 -4.22 -5.55 6.70
C GLN A 43 -3.29 -6.33 7.65
N ARG A 44 -2.15 -6.85 7.18
CA ARG A 44 -1.21 -7.55 8.06
C ARG A 44 -0.52 -6.60 9.04
N VAL A 45 -0.18 -5.40 8.58
CA VAL A 45 0.46 -4.37 9.38
C VAL A 45 -0.53 -3.74 10.36
N PHE A 46 -1.70 -3.30 9.89
CA PHE A 46 -2.62 -2.47 10.67
C PHE A 46 -3.91 -3.16 11.13
N GLY A 47 -4.20 -4.38 10.66
CA GLY A 47 -5.43 -5.10 10.96
C GLY A 47 -5.55 -5.59 12.42
N ARG A 48 -4.51 -5.40 13.25
CA ARG A 48 -4.52 -5.74 14.68
C ARG A 48 -5.15 -4.67 15.58
N GLY A 49 -5.59 -3.53 15.03
CA GLY A 49 -6.47 -2.60 15.74
C GLY A 49 -5.81 -1.27 16.09
N ASP A 50 -5.30 -0.55 15.09
CA ASP A 50 -4.68 0.75 15.29
C ASP A 50 -5.55 1.87 14.65
N ALA A 51 -6.20 2.67 15.50
CA ALA A 51 -7.02 3.80 15.05
C ALA A 51 -6.17 4.87 14.33
N GLN A 52 -4.89 4.96 14.71
CA GLN A 52 -3.86 5.75 14.06
C GLN A 52 -3.67 5.31 12.60
N ALA A 53 -3.63 4.02 12.32
CA ALA A 53 -3.56 3.49 10.96
C ALA A 53 -4.73 3.94 10.07
N HIS A 54 -5.97 3.91 10.57
CA HIS A 54 -7.14 4.38 9.81
C HIS A 54 -7.05 5.87 9.48
N GLN A 55 -6.52 6.68 10.41
CA GLN A 55 -6.30 8.10 10.17
C GLN A 55 -5.23 8.34 9.08
N VAL A 56 -4.12 7.60 9.13
CA VAL A 56 -3.03 7.74 8.15
C VAL A 56 -3.46 7.24 6.77
N ILE A 57 -4.18 6.13 6.69
CA ILE A 57 -4.78 5.62 5.44
C ILE A 57 -5.76 6.64 4.87
N GLY A 58 -6.64 7.20 5.71
CA GLY A 58 -7.59 8.24 5.29
C GLY A 58 -6.92 9.51 4.79
N ARG A 59 -5.80 9.90 5.40
CA ARG A 59 -4.99 11.03 4.92
C ARG A 59 -4.45 10.76 3.52
N VAL A 60 -3.90 9.58 3.26
CA VAL A 60 -3.38 9.24 1.91
C VAL A 60 -4.53 9.12 0.90
N ALA A 61 -5.64 8.51 1.27
CA ALA A 61 -6.81 8.33 0.41
C ALA A 61 -7.45 9.65 -0.02
N GLY A 62 -7.50 10.65 0.88
CA GLY A 62 -8.07 11.97 0.59
C GLY A 62 -7.06 12.98 0.04
N ALA A 63 -5.79 12.58 -0.09
CA ALA A 63 -4.74 13.48 -0.54
C ALA A 63 -4.58 13.46 -2.07
N LYS A 64 -3.96 14.51 -2.60
CA LYS A 64 -3.61 14.57 -4.02
C LYS A 64 -2.55 13.50 -4.35
N PRO A 65 -2.47 13.00 -5.60
CA PRO A 65 -1.48 11.99 -5.98
C PRO A 65 -0.02 12.42 -5.73
N ASP A 66 0.24 13.73 -5.71
CA ASP A 66 1.56 14.32 -5.43
C ASP A 66 1.78 14.65 -3.94
N ASP A 67 0.84 14.28 -3.06
CA ASP A 67 0.93 14.61 -1.63
C ASP A 67 1.95 13.70 -0.92
N GLU A 68 3.19 14.19 -0.91
CA GLU A 68 4.31 13.49 -0.26
C GLU A 68 4.14 13.41 1.26
N SER A 69 3.41 14.34 1.87
CA SER A 69 3.20 14.38 3.32
C SER A 69 2.38 13.18 3.81
N GLY A 70 1.31 12.83 3.10
CA GLY A 70 0.53 11.62 3.38
C GLY A 70 1.38 10.35 3.22
N ARG A 71 2.14 10.26 2.12
CA ARG A 71 2.99 9.09 1.82
C ARG A 71 4.12 8.93 2.84
N ALA A 72 4.74 10.02 3.28
CA ALA A 72 5.77 10.04 4.32
C ALA A 72 5.19 9.61 5.68
N ALA A 73 3.99 10.06 6.03
CA ALA A 73 3.31 9.64 7.26
C ALA A 73 3.00 8.13 7.25
N LEU A 74 2.52 7.60 6.11
CA LEU A 74 2.28 6.17 5.94
C LEU A 74 3.56 5.35 6.08
N ARG A 75 4.64 5.78 5.41
CA ARG A 75 5.95 5.13 5.52
C ARG A 75 6.42 5.09 6.97
N LYS A 76 6.28 6.21 7.69
CA LYS A 76 6.69 6.31 9.09
C LYS A 76 5.89 5.33 9.97
N ALA A 77 4.56 5.30 9.83
CA ALA A 77 3.71 4.37 10.58
C ALA A 77 4.09 2.90 10.34
N ILE A 78 4.36 2.51 9.08
CA ILE A 78 4.82 1.15 8.75
C ILE A 78 6.17 0.84 9.42
N MET A 79 7.11 1.79 9.43
CA MET A 79 8.40 1.62 10.12
C MET A 79 8.24 1.47 11.63
N GLU A 80 7.30 2.19 12.25
CA GLU A 80 7.00 2.09 13.67
C GLU A 80 6.44 0.70 14.02
N GLU A 81 5.50 0.19 13.23
CA GLU A 81 4.96 -1.17 13.40
C GLU A 81 6.03 -2.25 13.24
N PHE A 82 6.94 -2.11 12.27
CA PHE A 82 8.07 -3.04 12.10
C PHE A 82 9.11 -2.96 13.21
N ARG A 83 9.24 -1.81 13.88
CA ARG A 83 10.09 -1.67 15.06
C ARG A 83 9.44 -2.29 16.29
N ALA A 84 8.12 -2.13 16.43
CA ALA A 84 7.34 -2.73 17.51
C ALA A 84 7.27 -4.27 17.39
N ASP A 85 7.14 -4.78 16.16
CA ASP A 85 7.03 -6.21 15.87
C ASP A 85 8.03 -6.64 14.77
N PRO A 86 9.24 -7.10 15.16
CA PRO A 86 10.24 -7.59 14.19
C PRO A 86 9.80 -8.85 13.43
N LEU A 87 8.87 -9.64 13.97
CA LEU A 87 8.32 -10.82 13.31
C LEU A 87 7.41 -10.40 12.17
N LEU A 88 6.55 -9.39 12.39
CA LEU A 88 5.72 -8.77 11.36
C LEU A 88 6.56 -8.33 10.15
N ARG A 89 7.70 -7.68 10.39
CA ARG A 89 8.62 -7.28 9.30
C ARG A 89 9.09 -8.47 8.47
N ARG A 90 9.41 -9.60 9.12
CA ARG A 90 9.85 -10.83 8.42
C ARG A 90 8.72 -11.44 7.59
N GLU A 91 7.51 -11.47 8.14
CA GLU A 91 6.34 -11.97 7.42
C GLU A 91 6.04 -11.13 6.18
N VAL A 92 6.03 -9.81 6.31
CA VAL A 92 5.81 -8.90 5.17
C VAL A 92 6.92 -9.03 4.13
N THR A 93 8.18 -9.18 4.56
CA THR A 93 9.30 -9.45 3.64
C THR A 93 9.10 -10.76 2.88
N ALA A 94 8.64 -11.83 3.56
CA ALA A 94 8.34 -13.10 2.91
C ALA A 94 7.17 -12.99 1.93
N MET A 95 6.16 -12.15 2.22
CA MET A 95 5.06 -11.88 1.29
C MET A 95 5.52 -11.19 0.01
N LEU A 96 6.54 -10.32 0.08
CA LEU A 96 7.13 -9.68 -1.11
C LEU A 96 7.93 -10.67 -1.96
N LEU A 97 8.67 -11.59 -1.33
CA LEU A 97 9.56 -12.54 -2.01
C LEU A 97 8.83 -13.72 -2.69
N ARG A 98 7.57 -13.98 -2.33
CA ARG A 98 6.83 -15.18 -2.77
C ARG A 98 6.37 -15.13 -4.24
N VAL A 99 6.68 -14.06 -4.99
CA VAL A 99 6.31 -13.94 -6.41
C VAL A 99 7.52 -13.42 -7.19
N PRO A 100 7.87 -14.01 -8.35
CA PRO A 100 8.83 -13.41 -9.25
C PRO A 100 8.34 -12.01 -9.63
N VAL A 101 9.16 -11.00 -9.42
CA VAL A 101 8.91 -9.62 -9.86
C VAL A 101 8.75 -9.63 -11.38
N THR A 102 7.52 -9.78 -11.87
CA THR A 102 7.11 -9.30 -13.20
C THR A 102 6.81 -7.81 -13.08
N GLY A 103 7.76 -7.06 -12.52
CA GLY A 103 7.85 -5.61 -12.57
C GLY A 103 9.01 -5.25 -13.49
N SER A 104 8.99 -5.77 -14.73
CA SER A 104 9.86 -5.27 -15.79
C SER A 104 9.07 -4.20 -16.53
N GLY A 105 9.28 -2.96 -16.11
CA GLY A 105 9.12 -1.71 -16.86
C GLY A 105 7.88 -1.56 -17.74
N GLU A 106 6.98 -0.66 -17.35
CA GLU A 106 6.82 0.54 -18.16
C GLU A 106 6.08 1.63 -17.40
N ARG A 107 6.65 2.83 -17.50
CA ARG A 107 5.97 4.10 -17.32
C ARG A 107 4.71 4.09 -18.21
N SER A 108 3.57 3.64 -17.69
CA SER A 108 2.26 3.85 -18.31
C SER A 108 1.42 4.73 -17.38
N VAL A 109 1.88 5.96 -17.25
CA VAL A 109 1.01 7.09 -16.92
C VAL A 109 0.29 7.43 -18.24
N ALA A 110 -0.91 6.89 -18.42
CA ALA A 110 -1.81 7.36 -19.47
C ALA A 110 -2.43 8.68 -19.00
N VAL A 111 -1.76 9.78 -19.31
CA VAL A 111 -2.32 11.13 -19.30
C VAL A 111 -2.77 11.45 -20.72
N GLY A 112 -4.07 11.72 -20.88
CA GLY A 112 -4.63 12.56 -21.95
C GLY A 112 -5.03 11.86 -23.25
N ASP A 113 -6.32 11.62 -23.43
CA ASP A 113 -7.04 12.38 -24.46
C ASP A 113 -8.48 12.64 -24.00
N ILE A 114 -8.81 13.93 -23.90
CA ILE A 114 -10.17 14.42 -23.69
C ILE A 114 -10.75 14.54 -25.10
N THR A 115 -11.47 13.53 -25.56
CA THR A 115 -12.21 13.67 -26.82
C THR A 115 -13.45 14.52 -26.56
N VAL A 116 -13.41 15.77 -27.00
CA VAL A 116 -14.60 16.57 -27.30
C VAL A 116 -15.01 16.26 -28.75
N ALA A 117 -16.26 15.86 -28.93
CA ALA A 117 -16.99 15.91 -30.19
C ALA A 117 -18.43 16.34 -29.89
#